data_AF-A0A9D8TFN1-F1
#
_entry.id   AF-A0A9D8TFN1-F1
#
_cell.length_a   1.000
_cell.length_b   1.000
_cell.length_c   1.000
_cell.angle_alpha   90.00
_cell.angle_beta   90.00
_cell.angle_gamma   90.00
#
_symmetry.space_group_name_H-M   'P 1'
#
loop_
_entity.id
_entity.type
_entity.pdbx_description
1 polymer ?
#
loop_
_entity_poly.entity_id
_entity_poly.type
_entity_poly.pdbx_seq_one_letter_code
_entity_poly.pdbx_strand_id
1 'polypeptide(L)' 'MNPDDSTPVAICSDHAGYELKEFVCDWLTEKNIPFINFGTYSPDSCDYADF' A
#
# COMPACT_ATOMS: atom_id res chain seq x y z
N MET A 1 -20.05 -15.14 8.15
CA MET A 1 -19.13 -14.01 8.36
C MET A 1 -18.09 -14.53 9.30
N ASN A 2 -16.90 -14.80 8.78
CA ASN A 2 -15.78 -15.19 9.61
C ASN A 2 -15.27 -13.92 10.33
N PRO A 3 -14.79 -14.00 11.58
CA PRO A 3 -14.34 -12.83 12.34
C PRO A 3 -13.15 -12.09 11.70
N ASP A 4 -12.47 -12.70 10.73
CA ASP A 4 -11.40 -12.10 9.92
C ASP A 4 -11.92 -11.24 8.74
N ASP A 5 -13.19 -11.37 8.33
CA ASP A 5 -13.78 -10.68 7.17
C ASP A 5 -13.90 -9.14 7.34
N SER A 6 -13.55 -8.59 8.50
CA SER A 6 -13.64 -7.14 8.79
C SER A 6 -12.34 -6.50 9.28
N THR A 7 -11.22 -7.22 9.29
CA THR A 7 -9.94 -6.61 9.68
C THR A 7 -9.22 -6.09 8.43
N PRO A 8 -9.13 -4.76 8.24
CA PRO A 8 -8.45 -4.22 7.07
C PRO A 8 -6.94 -4.49 7.11
N VAL A 9 -6.36 -4.88 5.98
CA VAL A 9 -4.91 -5.09 5.84
C VAL A 9 -4.20 -3.73 5.80
N ALA A 10 -3.29 -3.46 6.73
CA ALA A 10 -2.42 -2.30 6.66
C ALA A 10 -1.24 -2.59 5.73
N ILE A 11 -1.04 -1.76 4.70
CA ILE A 11 0.09 -1.88 3.78
C ILE A 11 0.94 -0.60 3.81
N CYS A 12 2.25 -0.79 3.95
CA CYS A 12 3.24 0.28 3.88
C CYS A 12 4.50 -0.22 3.15
N SER A 13 5.17 0.68 2.42
CA SER A 13 6.40 0.37 1.72
C SER A 13 7.29 1.60 1.57
N ASP A 14 8.59 1.38 1.54
CA ASP A 14 9.59 2.38 1.19
C ASP A 14 9.62 2.62 -0.34
N HIS A 15 10.47 3.56 -0.77
CA HIS A 15 10.58 3.93 -2.19
C HIS A 15 10.86 2.72 -3.11
N ALA A 16 11.74 1.81 -2.68
CA ALA A 16 12.12 0.63 -3.48
C ALA A 16 10.98 -0.40 -3.61
N GLY A 17 10.03 -0.43 -2.68
CA GLY A 17 8.90 -1.34 -2.72
C GLY A 17 7.60 -0.72 -3.23
N TYR A 18 7.62 0.51 -3.76
CA TYR A 18 6.44 1.19 -4.30
C TYR A 18 5.73 0.35 -5.38
N GLU A 19 6.46 -0.16 -6.38
CA GLU A 19 5.87 -0.96 -7.47
C GLU A 19 5.20 -2.24 -6.97
N LEU A 20 5.86 -2.96 -6.05
CA LEU A 20 5.31 -4.18 -5.46
C LEU A 20 4.09 -3.88 -4.60
N LYS A 21 4.13 -2.78 -3.84
CA LYS A 21 3.02 -2.33 -2.99
C LYS A 21 1.79 -1.98 -3.83
N GLU A 22 1.95 -1.29 -4.96
CA GLU A 22 0.85 -1.01 -5.90
C GLU A 22 0.25 -2.32 -6.45
N PHE A 23 1.08 -3.28 -6.88
CA PHE A 23 0.61 -4.59 -7.35
C PHE A 23 -0.20 -5.34 -6.27
N VAL A 24 0.24 -5.28 -5.01
CA VAL A 24 -0.49 -5.90 -3.89
C VAL A 24 -1.80 -5.17 -3.61
N CYS A 25 -1.84 -3.83 -3.70
CA CYS A 25 -3.08 -3.05 -3.57
C CYS A 25 -4.11 -3.41 -4.65
N ASP A 26 -3.67 -3.56 -5.91
CA ASP A 26 -4.53 -3.99 -7.01
C ASP A 26 -5.08 -5.39 -6.75
N TRP A 27 -4.22 -6.33 -6.34
CA TRP A 27 -4.63 -7.69 -6.00
C TRP A 27 -5.64 -7.74 -4.85
N LEU A 28 -5.43 -6.95 -3.80
CA LEU A 28 -6.38 -6.84 -2.67
C LEU A 28 -7.72 -6.25 -3.12
N THR A 29 -7.69 -5.27 -4.04
CA THR A 29 -8.88 -4.66 -4.64
C THR A 29 -9.67 -5.69 -5.47
N GLU A 30 -8.99 -6.46 -6.33
CA GLU A 30 -9.61 -7.54 -7.12
C GLU A 30 -10.25 -8.61 -6.24
N LYS A 31 -9.65 -8.91 -5.09
CA LYS A 31 -10.14 -9.89 -4.11
C LYS A 31 -11.25 -9.34 -3.21
N ASN A 32 -11.63 -8.07 -3.34
CA ASN A 32 -12.58 -7.40 -2.46
C ASN A 32 -12.15 -7.44 -0.98
N ILE A 33 -10.84 -7.46 -0.72
CA ILE A 33 -10.27 -7.50 0.62
C ILE A 33 -10.11 -6.05 1.10
N PRO A 34 -10.66 -5.68 2.26
CA PRO A 34 -10.46 -4.34 2.81
C PRO A 34 -8.98 -4.12 3.17
N PHE A 35 -8.41 -2.99 2.73
CA PHE A 35 -7.04 -2.61 3.06
C PHE A 35 -6.92 -1.09 3.29
N ILE A 36 -5.90 -0.70 4.05
CA ILE A 36 -5.53 0.68 4.31
C ILE A 36 -4.07 0.86 3.85
N ASN A 37 -3.88 1.71 2.84
CA ASN A 37 -2.56 2.09 2.35
C ASN A 37 -2.05 3.27 3.17
N PHE A 38 -0.94 3.09 3.90
CA PHE A 38 -0.29 4.11 4.72
C PHE A 38 0.91 4.77 4.00
N GLY A 39 1.12 4.48 2.71
CA GLY A 39 2.20 5.03 1.88
C GLY A 39 3.34 4.04 1.62
N THR A 40 4.34 4.38 0.81
CA THR A 40 4.62 5.69 0.20
C THR A 40 3.69 5.98 -0.99
N TYR A 41 3.13 7.19 -1.10
CA TYR A 41 2.18 7.56 -2.18
C TYR A 41 2.85 8.11 -3.44
N SER A 42 4.18 8.08 -3.50
CA SER A 42 4.94 8.44 -4.68
C SER A 42 6.21 7.58 -4.78
N PRO A 43 6.64 7.20 -6.00
CA PRO A 43 7.99 6.76 -6.28
C PRO A 43 8.98 7.94 -6.31
N ASP A 44 8.61 9.14 -5.87
CA ASP A 44 9.57 10.21 -5.70
C ASP A 44 10.35 10.00 -4.41
N SER A 45 11.65 9.73 -4.54
CA SER A 45 12.62 9.95 -3.46
C SER A 45 12.48 11.41 -3.01
N CYS A 46 12.26 11.65 -1.71
CA CYS A 46 12.32 13.00 -1.17
C CYS A 46 13.81 13.41 -1.11
N ASP A 47 14.35 13.86 -2.23
CA ASP A 47 15.67 14.48 -2.27
C ASP A 47 15.58 15.84 -1.57
N TYR A 48 16.04 15.87 -0.32
CA TYR A 48 16.09 17.05 0.55
C TYR A 48 17.07 18.14 0.08
N ALA A 49 17.38 18.22 -1.22
CA ALA A 49 18.41 19.10 -1.77
C ALA A 49 17.91 20.11 -2.82
N ASP A 50 16.60 20.23 -3.03
CA ASP A 50 16.00 21.13 -4.04
C ASP A 50 15.03 22.17 -3.44
N PHE A 51 15.28 22.61 -2.20
CA PHE A 51 14.64 23.78 -1.58
C PHE A 51 15.64 24.91 -1.32
#